data_AF-A0AAV9ZGN2-F1
#
_entry.id   AF-A0AAV9ZGN2-F1
#
_cell.length_a   1.000
_cell.length_b   1.000
_cell.length_c   1.000
_cell.angle_alpha   90.00
_cell.angle_beta   90.00
_cell.angle_gamma   90.00
#
_symmetry.space_group_name_H-M   'P 1'
#
loop_
_entity.id
_entity.type
_entity.pdbx_description
1 polymer ?
#
loop_
_entity_poly.entity_id
_entity_poly.type
_entity_poly.pdbx_seq_one_letter_code
_entity_poly.pdbx_strand_id
1 'polypeptide(L)'
;MLIDSVAVYQSDNGTESHSGPAASIQSARTIVTRAAARQQWQEQAAAAAVPISNVAIFVPGPLLLSAMELAPWTSLSNTCRGSGPCDLVAWQNHLLGPRDMDDHIVITASSVDEGARALITLCFWLCSHPTNLKLKEVLTEQFASPRPKIDNAHLGNKGLFGLRARIGPGIGRGPRNEVVAEAVKILLADGRFWTEREGYLTLRLHPSHTPIPYRFCIPKATGLIFLLHFLFIGAPLPASPFLFLTLFDGRAIASKFDVDFLSTFISHTSLGLIKRIVGGPLDVPMYSSQGEYCEEYQYLVNIPGVDPSIISTPRSKEEQQGVAETVVSFTTLGCVDIEHHPDFLGTGDGFNVIVEPFGGQTRRHHILEVKSGVKIFRFLDFVETNPEDDPWGDNIETVELVRRFFFHYLLEPGHPRDSNNVISALVDADTTLAATDSVLRARLFLAVATGCTLLPVKPTGYKIKCLITHDHSEDYPTVDEDGNDDFGPDVVINFQSCFQTFTLTNNARLRHLLISENPEEGKDTAFGRAFHAQLLVAYNFYTSQ
;
A
#
# COMPACT_ATOMS: atom_id res chain seq x y z
N MET A 1 41.65 -17.93 -29.92
CA MET A 1 42.87 -18.71 -30.17
C MET A 1 43.44 -19.10 -28.82
N LEU A 2 43.66 -20.40 -28.57
CA LEU A 2 44.26 -21.00 -27.33
C LEU A 2 43.43 -20.71 -26.05
N ILE A 3 42.75 -21.65 -25.37
CA ILE A 3 42.84 -23.12 -25.19
C ILE A 3 44.06 -23.60 -24.37
N ASP A 4 43.75 -24.45 -23.39
CA ASP A 4 44.59 -25.27 -22.50
C ASP A 4 45.36 -24.55 -21.36
N SER A 5 45.55 -25.14 -20.16
CA SER A 5 45.26 -26.51 -19.68
C SER A 5 45.02 -26.60 -18.16
N VAL A 6 44.35 -27.68 -17.74
CA VAL A 6 44.22 -28.15 -16.34
C VAL A 6 45.55 -28.65 -15.76
N ALA A 7 45.77 -28.47 -14.45
CA ALA A 7 46.70 -29.29 -13.67
C ALA A 7 46.15 -29.54 -12.25
N VAL A 8 46.08 -30.81 -11.85
CA VAL A 8 45.73 -31.29 -10.50
C VAL A 8 46.96 -31.99 -9.94
N TYR A 9 47.34 -31.74 -8.68
CA TYR A 9 48.24 -32.65 -7.94
C TYR A 9 48.08 -32.56 -6.41
N GLN A 10 48.44 -33.66 -5.74
CA GLN A 10 48.32 -33.99 -4.31
C GLN A 10 49.70 -34.47 -3.79
N SER A 11 50.06 -34.46 -2.50
CA SER A 11 49.37 -34.17 -1.23
C SER A 11 50.42 -33.79 -0.15
N ASP A 12 49.97 -33.73 1.11
CA ASP A 12 50.74 -34.10 2.32
C ASP A 12 51.83 -33.18 2.92
N ASN A 13 51.50 -32.75 4.16
CA ASN A 13 52.27 -32.86 5.41
C ASN A 13 53.71 -32.33 5.53
N GLY A 14 53.92 -31.46 6.53
CA GLY A 14 55.24 -31.21 7.11
C GLY A 14 55.30 -29.95 7.99
N THR A 15 55.38 -30.12 9.31
CA THR A 15 55.61 -29.04 10.28
C THR A 15 57.09 -28.74 10.46
N GLU A 16 57.50 -27.46 10.39
CA GLU A 16 58.16 -26.70 11.50
C GLU A 16 58.73 -25.35 11.02
N SER A 17 59.18 -24.53 11.99
CA SER A 17 59.38 -23.08 11.88
C SER A 17 60.67 -22.60 11.21
N HIS A 18 60.63 -21.41 10.58
CA HIS A 18 61.53 -20.30 10.94
C HIS A 18 61.06 -18.94 10.38
N SER A 19 61.60 -17.85 10.94
CA SER A 19 61.17 -16.45 10.78
C SER A 19 61.88 -15.70 9.64
N GLY A 20 61.15 -14.83 8.90
CA GLY A 20 61.75 -13.91 7.92
C GLY A 20 60.71 -13.12 7.09
N PRO A 21 60.99 -11.86 6.66
CA PRO A 21 59.93 -10.93 6.24
C PRO A 21 59.58 -10.97 4.74
N ALA A 22 58.47 -11.60 4.37
CA ALA A 22 57.92 -11.57 3.00
C ALA A 22 56.85 -10.47 2.75
N ALA A 23 56.37 -9.79 3.79
CA ALA A 23 55.14 -8.98 3.74
C ALA A 23 55.21 -7.64 2.98
N SER A 24 56.40 -7.10 2.71
CA SER A 24 56.54 -5.77 2.08
C SER A 24 56.39 -5.79 0.55
N ILE A 25 56.91 -6.83 -0.12
CA ILE A 25 56.95 -6.90 -1.59
C ILE A 25 55.56 -7.20 -2.18
N GLN A 26 54.75 -8.01 -1.49
CA GLN A 26 53.41 -8.38 -1.95
C GLN A 26 52.42 -7.21 -1.78
N SER A 27 52.58 -6.41 -0.73
CA SER A 27 51.86 -5.15 -0.55
C SER A 27 52.21 -4.11 -1.63
N ALA A 28 53.50 -3.94 -1.93
CA ALA A 28 53.96 -3.03 -2.99
C ALA A 28 53.43 -3.42 -4.37
N ARG A 29 53.47 -4.72 -4.73
CA ARG A 29 52.88 -5.22 -5.98
C ARG A 29 51.38 -4.92 -6.05
N THR A 30 50.62 -5.21 -4.98
CA THR A 30 49.16 -4.98 -4.93
C THR A 30 48.78 -3.50 -5.07
N ILE A 31 49.59 -2.58 -4.51
CA ILE A 31 49.40 -1.14 -4.66
C ILE A 31 49.62 -0.71 -6.11
N VAL A 32 50.68 -1.20 -6.77
CA VAL A 32 50.97 -0.87 -8.17
C VAL A 32 49.90 -1.41 -9.13
N THR A 33 49.37 -2.63 -8.94
CA THR A 33 48.27 -3.13 -9.78
C THR A 33 46.99 -2.32 -9.60
N ARG A 34 46.68 -1.87 -8.38
CA ARG A 34 45.51 -1.02 -8.12
C ARG A 34 45.65 0.38 -8.71
N ALA A 35 46.85 0.96 -8.72
CA ALA A 35 47.11 2.24 -9.38
C ALA A 35 46.92 2.14 -10.90
N ALA A 36 47.49 1.10 -11.54
CA ALA A 36 47.34 0.86 -12.97
C ALA A 36 45.87 0.63 -13.39
N ALA A 37 45.13 -0.20 -12.65
CA ALA A 37 43.71 -0.43 -12.92
C ALA A 37 42.86 0.84 -12.76
N ARG A 38 43.19 1.70 -11.78
CA ARG A 38 42.51 3.00 -11.58
C ARG A 38 42.78 3.97 -12.72
N GLN A 39 44.01 4.05 -13.21
CA GLN A 39 44.36 4.89 -14.35
C GLN A 39 43.68 4.40 -15.64
N GLN A 40 43.70 3.10 -15.92
CA GLN A 40 43.03 2.50 -17.08
C GLN A 40 41.51 2.76 -17.07
N TRP A 41 40.87 2.71 -15.90
CA TRP A 41 39.45 3.06 -15.76
C TRP A 41 39.17 4.55 -16.00
N GLN A 42 40.06 5.45 -15.55
CA GLN A 42 39.94 6.89 -15.78
C GLN A 42 40.11 7.24 -17.27
N GLU A 43 41.04 6.59 -17.97
CA GLU A 43 41.25 6.76 -19.41
C GLU A 43 40.05 6.24 -20.22
N GLN A 44 39.45 5.11 -19.83
CA GLN A 44 38.21 4.60 -20.43
C GLN A 44 36.99 5.50 -20.16
N ALA A 45 36.87 6.06 -18.96
CA ALA A 45 35.79 7.00 -18.62
C ALA A 45 35.91 8.31 -19.40
N ALA A 46 37.12 8.81 -19.65
CA ALA A 46 37.36 10.00 -20.48
C ALA A 46 37.04 9.73 -21.98
N ALA A 47 37.33 8.53 -22.48
CA ALA A 47 37.06 8.15 -23.87
C ALA A 47 35.56 7.93 -24.19
N ALA A 48 34.71 7.71 -23.18
CA ALA A 48 33.28 7.46 -23.36
C ALA A 48 32.42 8.73 -23.50
N ALA A 49 33.01 9.93 -23.39
CA ALA A 49 32.30 11.21 -23.43
C ALA A 49 31.96 11.65 -24.88
N VAL A 50 30.93 11.04 -25.47
CA VAL A 50 30.35 11.49 -26.75
C VAL A 50 29.27 12.56 -26.50
N PRO A 51 29.28 13.71 -27.20
CA PRO A 51 28.32 14.79 -26.97
C PRO A 51 26.96 14.48 -27.61
N ILE A 52 26.00 14.02 -26.80
CA ILE A 52 24.60 13.93 -27.21
C ILE A 52 23.97 15.32 -27.12
N SER A 53 23.66 15.91 -28.27
CA SER A 53 22.79 17.08 -28.38
C SER A 53 21.40 16.66 -28.87
N ASN A 54 20.37 17.37 -28.42
CA ASN A 54 18.97 17.29 -28.87
C ASN A 54 18.15 16.04 -28.47
N VAL A 55 17.96 15.84 -27.16
CA VAL A 55 16.64 15.42 -26.64
C VAL A 55 16.31 16.31 -25.43
N ALA A 56 15.17 17.01 -25.46
CA ALA A 56 14.73 17.82 -24.32
C ALA A 56 14.14 16.91 -23.23
N ILE A 57 14.91 16.66 -22.17
CA ILE A 57 14.48 15.91 -20.99
C ILE A 57 14.52 16.85 -19.79
N PHE A 58 13.40 16.97 -19.08
CA PHE A 58 13.34 17.72 -17.83
C PHE A 58 14.02 16.89 -16.72
N VAL A 59 15.22 17.30 -16.30
CA VAL A 59 16.00 16.64 -15.24
C VAL A 59 16.14 17.60 -14.06
N PRO A 60 15.70 17.22 -12.84
CA PRO A 60 16.04 17.97 -11.64
C PRO A 60 17.47 17.60 -11.17
N GLY A 61 18.46 18.43 -11.54
CA GLY A 61 19.71 18.66 -10.80
C GLY A 61 20.76 17.52 -10.68
N PRO A 62 21.98 17.68 -11.24
CA PRO A 62 23.07 16.72 -11.03
C PRO A 62 24.07 17.11 -9.92
N LEU A 63 24.82 16.10 -9.47
CA LEU A 63 26.08 16.13 -8.67
C LEU A 63 26.03 16.38 -7.15
N LEU A 64 26.31 15.31 -6.40
CA LEU A 64 27.29 15.34 -5.30
C LEU A 64 27.95 13.95 -5.13
N LEU A 65 29.00 13.71 -5.92
CA LEU A 65 29.84 12.52 -5.85
C LEU A 65 31.12 12.85 -5.07
N SER A 66 31.12 12.63 -3.75
CA SER A 66 32.32 12.45 -2.91
C SER A 66 31.96 11.94 -1.50
N ALA A 67 32.80 11.04 -0.98
CA ALA A 67 32.84 10.55 0.40
C ALA A 67 31.59 9.80 0.95
N MET A 68 31.54 8.49 0.70
CA MET A 68 30.99 7.53 1.66
C MET A 68 31.94 6.32 1.76
N GLU A 69 32.58 6.14 2.90
CA GLU A 69 33.37 4.94 3.20
C GLU A 69 32.46 3.79 3.64
N LEU A 70 32.75 2.58 3.16
CA LEU A 70 31.94 1.38 3.41
C LEU A 70 32.22 0.80 4.80
N ALA A 71 31.24 0.83 5.69
CA ALA A 71 31.21 -0.01 6.89
C ALA A 71 30.51 -1.35 6.59
N PRO A 72 31.07 -2.51 7.01
CA PRO A 72 30.47 -3.81 6.73
C PRO A 72 29.31 -4.12 7.69
N TRP A 73 28.15 -4.45 7.13
CA TRP A 73 27.01 -4.97 7.89
C TRP A 73 26.99 -6.49 7.83
N THR A 74 27.08 -7.15 8.99
CA THR A 74 26.94 -8.61 9.11
C THR A 74 25.68 -9.00 9.86
N SER A 75 24.91 -9.90 9.23
CA SER A 75 23.80 -10.75 9.70
C SER A 75 23.27 -10.60 11.13
N LEU A 76 21.94 -10.50 11.24
CA LEU A 76 21.18 -11.09 12.35
C LEU A 76 19.89 -11.74 11.80
N SER A 77 19.89 -13.07 11.74
CA SER A 77 18.73 -13.89 11.34
C SER A 77 18.23 -14.73 12.51
N ASN A 78 16.91 -14.91 12.59
CA ASN A 78 16.19 -15.92 13.38
C ASN A 78 16.29 -15.82 14.91
N THR A 79 15.23 -15.29 15.54
CA THR A 79 14.56 -15.90 16.72
C THR A 79 13.20 -15.23 17.00
N CYS A 80 12.43 -15.79 17.95
CA CYS A 80 11.19 -15.24 18.53
C CYS A 80 9.86 -15.42 17.76
N ARG A 81 9.35 -16.67 17.72
CA ARG A 81 7.89 -16.91 17.77
C ARG A 81 7.45 -16.94 19.23
N GLY A 82 6.74 -15.91 19.71
CA GLY A 82 6.14 -15.95 21.06
C GLY A 82 5.91 -14.59 21.73
N SER A 83 4.81 -13.93 21.40
CA SER A 83 4.05 -13.04 22.32
C SER A 83 2.74 -12.59 21.62
N GLY A 84 1.72 -12.27 22.42
CA GLY A 84 0.40 -11.89 21.90
C GLY A 84 0.42 -10.59 21.08
N PRO A 85 -0.52 -10.40 20.15
CA PRO A 85 -0.50 -9.27 19.22
C PRO A 85 -0.68 -7.92 19.95
N CYS A 86 0.01 -6.88 19.50
CA CYS A 86 -0.16 -5.51 19.98
C CYS A 86 -1.47 -4.87 19.49
N ASP A 87 -1.82 -3.72 20.07
CA ASP A 87 -3.00 -2.93 19.73
C ASP A 87 -2.61 -1.74 18.85
N LEU A 88 -3.15 -1.69 17.63
CA LEU A 88 -2.85 -0.63 16.66
C LEU A 88 -3.30 0.73 17.18
N VAL A 89 -4.42 0.81 17.91
CA VAL A 89 -4.98 2.09 18.35
C VAL A 89 -4.24 2.61 19.58
N ALA A 90 -3.86 1.76 20.52
CA ALA A 90 -2.92 2.15 21.58
C ALA A 90 -1.58 2.64 20.99
N TRP A 91 -1.09 2.01 19.91
CA TRP A 91 0.13 2.42 19.23
C TRP A 91 -0.05 3.73 18.42
N GLN A 92 -1.14 3.90 17.68
CA GLN A 92 -1.50 5.13 17.00
C GLN A 92 -1.70 6.28 18.00
N ASN A 93 -2.44 6.07 19.08
CA ASN A 93 -2.63 7.07 20.14
C ASN A 93 -1.33 7.35 20.91
N HIS A 94 -0.40 6.40 21.01
CA HIS A 94 0.93 6.65 21.56
C HIS A 94 1.79 7.51 20.61
N LEU A 95 1.64 7.37 19.29
CA LEU A 95 2.36 8.14 18.27
C LEU A 95 1.75 9.52 17.98
N LEU A 96 0.41 9.59 17.96
CA LEU A 96 -0.42 10.72 17.49
C LEU A 96 -1.20 11.41 18.63
N GLY A 97 -1.11 10.91 19.86
CA GLY A 97 -1.74 11.52 21.03
C GLY A 97 -1.17 12.90 21.35
N PRO A 98 -1.79 13.63 22.30
CA PRO A 98 -1.37 14.97 22.67
C PRO A 98 0.03 14.95 23.31
N ARG A 99 1.04 15.17 22.47
CA ARG A 99 2.40 15.55 22.86
C ARG A 99 2.48 17.08 22.88
N ASP A 100 3.49 17.62 23.57
CA ASP A 100 3.73 19.07 23.57
C ASP A 100 3.82 19.61 22.13
N MET A 101 3.12 20.72 21.89
CA MET A 101 2.81 21.20 20.54
C MET A 101 4.01 21.74 19.74
N ASP A 102 5.19 21.77 20.35
CA ASP A 102 6.40 22.32 19.74
C ASP A 102 7.12 21.32 18.82
N ASP A 103 6.87 20.01 18.97
CA ASP A 103 7.59 18.92 18.28
C ASP A 103 6.98 18.49 16.93
N HIS A 104 6.36 19.43 16.21
CA HIS A 104 5.69 19.16 14.93
C HIS A 104 6.48 19.64 13.72
N ILE A 105 6.56 18.79 12.69
CA ILE A 105 7.01 19.19 11.35
C ILE A 105 5.85 19.90 10.66
N VAL A 106 6.03 21.16 10.27
CA VAL A 106 5.01 21.95 9.58
C VAL A 106 5.47 22.27 8.15
N ILE A 107 4.80 21.68 7.16
CA ILE A 107 4.99 22.02 5.74
C ILE A 107 4.02 23.16 5.38
N THR A 108 4.55 24.33 5.04
CA THR A 108 3.78 25.45 4.48
C THR A 108 4.12 25.61 3.00
N ALA A 109 3.13 25.48 2.10
CA ALA A 109 3.31 25.62 0.65
C ALA A 109 2.14 26.40 0.02
N SER A 110 2.29 26.83 -1.24
CA SER A 110 1.23 27.52 -2.00
C SER A 110 0.21 26.56 -2.63
N SER A 111 0.61 25.32 -2.90
CA SER A 111 -0.20 24.27 -3.54
C SER A 111 0.07 22.87 -2.96
N VAL A 112 -0.83 21.92 -3.22
CA VAL A 112 -0.70 20.54 -2.74
C VAL A 112 0.52 19.84 -3.37
N ASP A 113 0.74 19.99 -4.68
CA ASP A 113 1.92 19.46 -5.39
C ASP A 113 3.24 19.97 -4.77
N GLU A 114 3.34 21.27 -4.49
CA GLU A 114 4.53 21.86 -3.86
C GLU A 114 4.76 21.29 -2.45
N GLY A 115 3.68 21.13 -1.66
CA GLY A 115 3.73 20.50 -0.34
C GLY A 115 4.10 19.01 -0.40
N ALA A 116 3.59 18.29 -1.39
CA ALA A 116 3.88 16.87 -1.63
C ALA A 116 5.34 16.65 -2.04
N ARG A 117 5.86 17.47 -2.96
CA ARG A 117 7.29 17.49 -3.30
C ARG A 117 8.14 17.81 -2.07
N ALA A 118 7.76 18.79 -1.25
CA ALA A 118 8.48 19.12 -0.03
C ALA A 118 8.49 17.95 0.98
N LEU A 119 7.40 17.20 1.09
CA LEU A 119 7.32 15.98 1.90
C LEU A 119 8.23 14.87 1.34
N ILE A 120 8.24 14.65 0.02
CA ILE A 120 9.15 13.69 -0.64
C ILE A 120 10.60 14.06 -0.37
N THR A 121 10.99 15.33 -0.55
CA THR A 121 12.33 15.84 -0.27
C THR A 121 12.73 15.62 1.19
N LEU A 122 11.82 15.89 2.13
CA LEU A 122 12.03 15.65 3.56
C LEU A 122 12.24 14.16 3.87
N CYS A 123 11.36 13.28 3.38
CA CYS A 123 11.46 11.84 3.61
C CYS A 123 12.72 11.24 2.97
N PHE A 124 13.08 11.69 1.76
CA PHE A 124 14.34 11.32 1.12
C PHE A 124 15.55 11.81 1.93
N TRP A 125 15.56 13.07 2.37
CA TRP A 125 16.63 13.60 3.21
C TRP A 125 16.81 12.80 4.50
N LEU A 126 15.73 12.50 5.22
CA LEU A 126 15.71 11.64 6.42
C LEU A 126 16.25 10.22 6.14
N CYS A 127 15.98 9.67 4.96
CA CYS A 127 16.41 8.32 4.58
C CYS A 127 17.85 8.25 4.06
N SER A 128 18.40 9.35 3.54
CA SER A 128 19.76 9.43 2.98
C SER A 128 20.81 9.99 3.95
N HIS A 129 20.43 10.83 4.91
CA HIS A 129 21.38 11.59 5.74
C HIS A 129 21.18 11.30 7.24
N PRO A 130 21.95 10.38 7.84
CA PRO A 130 21.89 10.14 9.28
C PRO A 130 22.42 11.31 10.12
N THR A 131 23.22 12.23 9.56
CA THR A 131 23.82 13.35 10.31
C THR A 131 24.02 14.66 9.51
N ASN A 132 23.60 15.77 10.12
CA ASN A 132 24.12 17.14 10.00
C ASN A 132 24.04 17.98 8.70
N LEU A 133 23.54 17.50 7.55
CA LEU A 133 23.26 18.41 6.42
C LEU A 133 22.00 19.25 6.68
N LYS A 134 22.05 20.57 6.45
CA LYS A 134 20.89 21.44 6.72
C LYS A 134 19.82 21.27 5.64
N LEU A 135 18.71 20.62 5.98
CA LEU A 135 17.52 20.47 5.13
C LEU A 135 17.10 21.77 4.38
N LYS A 136 17.28 22.94 5.03
CA LYS A 136 17.01 24.27 4.46
C LYS A 136 17.80 24.59 3.18
N GLU A 137 19.00 24.04 3.03
CA GLU A 137 19.86 24.21 1.84
C GLU A 137 19.30 23.35 0.69
N VAL A 138 18.96 22.08 0.94
CA VAL A 138 18.30 21.19 -0.03
C VAL A 138 16.97 21.76 -0.54
N LEU A 139 16.13 22.30 0.36
CA LEU A 139 14.88 22.99 -0.01
C LEU A 139 15.11 24.29 -0.80
N THR A 140 16.27 24.93 -0.64
CA THR A 140 16.65 26.15 -1.35
C THR A 140 17.06 25.86 -2.79
N GLU A 141 17.67 24.69 -3.04
CA GLU A 141 18.10 24.23 -4.36
C GLU A 141 16.96 23.66 -5.20
N GLN A 142 16.02 22.94 -4.58
CA GLN A 142 14.95 22.24 -5.32
C GLN A 142 13.73 23.11 -5.68
N PHE A 143 13.49 24.22 -4.98
CA PHE A 143 12.27 25.02 -5.14
C PHE A 143 12.54 26.46 -5.59
N ALA A 144 11.87 26.87 -6.67
CA ALA A 144 11.74 28.26 -7.08
C ALA A 144 10.96 29.07 -6.03
N SER A 145 11.02 30.40 -6.11
CA SER A 145 10.32 31.29 -5.16
C SER A 145 8.89 31.60 -5.64
N PRO A 146 7.87 31.64 -4.76
CA PRO A 146 7.91 31.39 -3.31
C PRO A 146 8.14 29.90 -3.00
N ARG A 147 8.88 29.63 -1.92
CA ARG A 147 9.33 28.28 -1.54
C ARG A 147 8.47 27.65 -0.45
N PRO A 148 8.39 26.31 -0.40
CA PRO A 148 7.77 25.64 0.73
C PRO A 148 8.67 25.81 1.96
N LYS A 149 8.07 26.17 3.09
CA LYS A 149 8.76 26.24 4.39
C LYS A 149 8.49 24.97 5.15
N ILE A 150 9.55 24.31 5.62
CA ILE A 150 9.44 23.24 6.60
C ILE A 150 9.97 23.79 7.93
N ASP A 151 9.05 24.25 8.77
CA ASP A 151 9.38 24.71 10.12
C ASP A 151 9.54 23.49 11.02
N ASN A 152 10.65 23.43 11.77
CA ASN A 152 11.03 22.29 12.59
C ASN A 152 11.64 22.75 13.93
N ALA A 153 11.12 22.24 15.06
CA ALA A 153 11.87 22.23 16.31
C ALA A 153 12.86 21.05 16.34
N HIS A 154 12.39 19.84 16.02
CA HIS A 154 13.18 18.60 16.08
C HIS A 154 13.03 17.75 14.80
N LEU A 155 14.08 17.74 13.97
CA LEU A 155 14.19 16.87 12.79
C LEU A 155 14.53 15.43 13.19
N GLY A 156 13.51 14.63 13.44
CA GLY A 156 13.63 13.19 13.61
C GLY A 156 12.33 12.49 13.25
N ASN A 157 12.41 11.17 13.05
CA ASN A 157 11.26 10.34 12.61
C ASN A 157 10.01 10.52 13.50
N LYS A 158 10.19 10.82 14.79
CA LYS A 158 9.09 11.10 15.73
C LYS A 158 8.26 12.34 15.36
N GLY A 159 8.88 13.39 14.81
CA GLY A 159 8.19 14.62 14.41
C GLY A 159 7.32 14.44 13.16
N LEU A 160 7.61 13.43 12.34
CA LEU A 160 6.87 13.12 11.11
C LEU A 160 5.47 12.56 11.38
N PHE A 161 5.24 11.89 12.51
CA PHE A 161 3.89 11.51 12.96
C PHE A 161 3.07 12.73 13.43
N GLY A 162 3.77 13.78 13.86
CA GLY A 162 3.23 15.09 14.12
C GLY A 162 3.10 15.99 12.89
N LEU A 163 3.24 15.47 11.66
CA LEU A 163 3.18 16.26 10.43
C LEU A 163 1.89 17.10 10.36
N ARG A 164 2.06 18.40 10.11
CA ARG A 164 0.99 19.34 9.78
C ARG A 164 1.29 19.96 8.42
N ALA A 165 0.24 20.24 7.64
CA ALA A 165 0.37 21.00 6.41
C ALA A 165 -0.47 22.28 6.46
N ARG A 166 0.06 23.34 5.85
CA ARG A 166 -0.62 24.60 5.52
C ARG A 166 -0.48 24.82 4.03
N ILE A 167 -1.58 24.75 3.29
CA ILE A 167 -1.60 24.87 1.83
C ILE A 167 -2.47 26.07 1.47
N GLY A 168 -1.82 27.15 1.00
CA GLY A 168 -2.47 28.44 0.84
C GLY A 168 -3.15 28.89 2.15
N PRO A 169 -4.48 29.16 2.15
CA PRO A 169 -5.23 29.48 3.37
C PRO A 169 -5.61 28.25 4.22
N GLY A 170 -5.55 27.04 3.66
CA GLY A 170 -5.96 25.80 4.33
C GLY A 170 -4.96 25.35 5.39
N ILE A 171 -5.45 24.95 6.57
CA ILE A 171 -4.63 24.47 7.70
C ILE A 171 -5.30 23.23 8.31
N GLY A 172 -4.54 22.18 8.60
CA GLY A 172 -4.97 21.09 9.47
C GLY A 172 -4.88 19.70 8.83
N ARG A 173 -5.83 18.82 9.15
CA ARG A 173 -5.81 17.40 8.73
C ARG A 173 -6.09 17.21 7.24
N GLY A 174 -7.03 17.96 6.65
CA GLY A 174 -7.34 17.89 5.21
C GLY A 174 -6.12 18.16 4.32
N PRO A 175 -5.50 19.36 4.40
CA PRO A 175 -4.31 19.68 3.62
C PRO A 175 -3.12 18.73 3.87
N ARG A 176 -3.00 18.17 5.08
CA ARG A 176 -1.98 17.15 5.39
C ARG A 176 -2.26 15.85 4.64
N ASN A 177 -3.50 15.39 4.66
CA ASN A 177 -3.91 14.17 3.98
C ASN A 177 -3.76 14.33 2.45
N GLU A 178 -4.18 15.46 1.88
CA GLU A 178 -3.97 15.81 0.47
C GLU A 178 -2.48 15.78 0.09
N VAL A 179 -1.60 16.43 0.87
CA VAL A 179 -0.14 16.41 0.64
C VAL A 179 0.45 15.00 0.66
N VAL A 180 -0.05 14.12 1.54
CA VAL A 180 0.43 12.74 1.66
C VAL A 180 -0.10 11.85 0.52
N ALA A 181 -1.35 12.03 0.11
CA ALA A 181 -1.93 11.35 -1.06
C ALA A 181 -1.24 11.78 -2.36
N GLU A 182 -1.01 13.08 -2.54
CA GLU A 182 -0.31 13.60 -3.71
C GLU A 182 1.18 13.19 -3.73
N ALA A 183 1.83 13.10 -2.56
CA ALA A 183 3.19 12.55 -2.48
C ALA A 183 3.26 11.08 -2.93
N VAL A 184 2.22 10.29 -2.63
CA VAL A 184 2.06 8.93 -3.16
C VAL A 184 1.84 8.94 -4.67
N LYS A 185 0.93 9.77 -5.20
CA LYS A 185 0.69 9.93 -6.66
C LYS A 185 2.00 10.26 -7.40
N ILE A 186 2.76 11.25 -6.93
CA ILE A 186 4.04 11.69 -7.52
C ILE A 186 5.10 10.57 -7.48
N LEU A 187 5.24 9.86 -6.35
CA LEU A 187 6.22 8.78 -6.24
C LEU A 187 5.88 7.59 -7.15
N LEU A 188 4.61 7.18 -7.16
CA LEU A 188 4.14 6.05 -7.97
C LEU A 188 4.20 6.32 -9.49
N ALA A 189 4.13 7.59 -9.91
CA ALA A 189 4.34 7.99 -11.30
C ALA A 189 5.80 7.78 -11.79
N ASP A 190 6.77 7.55 -10.90
CA ASP A 190 8.16 7.30 -11.30
C ASP A 190 8.38 5.86 -11.79
N GLY A 191 8.16 5.66 -13.10
CA GLY A 191 8.39 4.40 -13.81
C GLY A 191 9.83 3.85 -13.75
N ARG A 192 10.80 4.50 -13.07
CA ARG A 192 12.12 3.91 -12.77
C ARG A 192 12.08 2.97 -11.56
N PHE A 193 11.09 3.15 -10.69
CA PHE A 193 10.88 2.42 -9.44
C PHE A 193 9.56 1.67 -9.38
N TRP A 194 8.59 2.03 -10.23
CA TRP A 194 7.27 1.42 -10.26
C TRP A 194 6.95 0.79 -11.61
N THR A 195 6.14 -0.26 -11.58
CA THR A 195 5.62 -0.92 -12.77
C THR A 195 4.24 -1.45 -12.48
N GLU A 196 3.36 -1.37 -13.48
CA GLU A 196 2.03 -1.96 -13.39
C GLU A 196 2.11 -3.49 -13.50
N ARG A 197 1.32 -4.18 -12.67
CA ARG A 197 1.04 -5.60 -12.70
C ARG A 197 -0.39 -5.82 -12.22
N GLU A 198 -1.21 -6.45 -13.05
CA GLU A 198 -2.58 -6.84 -12.70
C GLU A 198 -3.40 -5.64 -12.16
N GLY A 199 -3.31 -4.48 -12.83
CA GLY A 199 -4.01 -3.24 -12.47
C GLY A 199 -3.42 -2.45 -11.28
N TYR A 200 -2.34 -2.92 -10.65
CA TYR A 200 -1.68 -2.24 -9.52
C TYR A 200 -0.23 -1.86 -9.82
N LEU A 201 0.23 -0.78 -9.21
CA LEU A 201 1.64 -0.39 -9.22
C LEU A 201 2.40 -1.14 -8.12
N THR A 202 3.46 -1.84 -8.51
CA THR A 202 4.40 -2.50 -7.60
C THR A 202 5.84 -2.12 -7.96
N LEU A 203 6.80 -2.56 -7.14
CA LEU A 203 8.20 -2.23 -7.33
C LEU A 203 8.72 -2.78 -8.67
N ARG A 204 9.26 -1.89 -9.51
CA ARG A 204 10.13 -2.23 -10.63
C ARG A 204 11.51 -2.54 -10.07
N LEU A 205 11.72 -3.79 -9.69
CA LEU A 205 12.95 -4.27 -9.07
C LEU A 205 14.16 -4.16 -10.02
N HIS A 206 15.32 -3.79 -9.47
CA HIS A 206 16.59 -3.77 -10.19
C HIS A 206 17.06 -5.20 -10.54
N PRO A 207 17.74 -5.46 -11.66
CA PRO A 207 18.32 -6.78 -11.94
C PRO A 207 19.50 -7.19 -11.02
N SER A 208 19.96 -6.31 -10.11
CA SER A 208 21.06 -6.61 -9.18
C SER A 208 20.56 -6.66 -7.74
N HIS A 209 20.86 -7.76 -7.07
CA HIS A 209 20.66 -7.94 -5.63
C HIS A 209 21.67 -7.17 -4.78
N THR A 210 22.73 -6.61 -5.36
CA THR A 210 23.64 -5.68 -4.64
C THR A 210 22.96 -4.33 -4.42
N PRO A 211 22.86 -3.82 -3.17
CA PRO A 211 22.28 -2.50 -2.91
C PRO A 211 23.02 -1.38 -3.64
N ILE A 212 22.28 -0.55 -4.38
CA ILE A 212 22.79 0.67 -5.00
C ILE A 212 22.35 1.84 -4.10
N PRO A 213 23.25 2.56 -3.41
CA PRO A 213 22.88 3.46 -2.30
C PRO A 213 21.80 4.50 -2.64
N TYR A 214 21.96 5.24 -3.75
CA TYR A 214 20.95 6.21 -4.20
C TYR A 214 19.61 5.55 -4.54
N ARG A 215 19.67 4.37 -5.17
CA ARG A 215 18.47 3.59 -5.53
C ARG A 215 17.76 3.04 -4.30
N PHE A 216 18.46 2.74 -3.21
CA PHE A 216 17.88 2.26 -1.95
C PHE A 216 17.12 3.36 -1.20
N CYS A 217 17.61 4.61 -1.25
CA CYS A 217 16.99 5.73 -0.54
C CYS A 217 15.60 6.12 -1.06
N ILE A 218 15.30 5.95 -2.36
CA ILE A 218 13.98 6.31 -2.93
C ILE A 218 12.86 5.35 -2.47
N PRO A 219 13.00 4.01 -2.59
CA PRO A 219 12.09 3.05 -1.97
C PRO A 219 11.97 3.25 -0.46
N LYS A 220 13.06 3.59 0.24
CA LYS A 220 13.03 3.89 1.68
C LYS A 220 12.19 5.14 2.01
N ALA A 221 12.37 6.22 1.27
CA ALA A 221 11.50 7.41 1.39
C ALA A 221 10.04 7.07 1.06
N THR A 222 9.82 6.21 0.06
CA THR A 222 8.48 5.79 -0.36
C THR A 222 7.79 4.91 0.66
N GLY A 223 8.49 3.94 1.27
CA GLY A 223 7.96 3.13 2.36
C GLY A 223 7.57 3.97 3.58
N LEU A 224 8.37 4.99 3.90
CA LEU A 224 8.04 5.96 4.95
C LEU A 224 6.78 6.78 4.60
N ILE A 225 6.63 7.21 3.35
CA ILE A 225 5.43 7.94 2.88
C ILE A 225 4.19 7.02 2.82
N PHE A 226 4.34 5.76 2.43
CA PHE A 226 3.27 4.76 2.52
C PHE A 226 2.82 4.55 3.97
N LEU A 227 3.76 4.45 4.91
CA LEU A 227 3.46 4.39 6.34
C LEU A 227 2.69 5.64 6.83
N LEU A 228 3.08 6.85 6.42
CA LEU A 228 2.29 8.06 6.71
C LEU A 228 0.90 8.00 6.08
N HIS A 229 0.80 7.53 4.84
CA HIS A 229 -0.48 7.35 4.14
C HIS A 229 -1.37 6.40 4.95
N PHE A 230 -0.88 5.24 5.39
CA PHE A 230 -1.62 4.31 6.25
C PHE A 230 -2.04 4.89 7.60
N LEU A 231 -1.20 5.73 8.21
CA LEU A 231 -1.50 6.35 9.50
C LEU A 231 -2.54 7.47 9.41
N PHE A 232 -2.64 8.15 8.26
CA PHE A 232 -3.46 9.36 8.11
C PHE A 232 -4.70 9.19 7.21
N ILE A 233 -4.69 8.21 6.31
CA ILE A 233 -5.68 7.99 5.23
C ILE A 233 -6.00 6.50 5.11
N GLY A 234 -4.99 5.64 4.95
CA GLY A 234 -5.12 4.20 4.78
C GLY A 234 -4.24 3.65 3.65
N ALA A 235 -4.72 2.63 2.95
CA ALA A 235 -3.98 1.99 1.86
C ALA A 235 -3.77 2.96 0.68
N PRO A 236 -2.52 3.21 0.26
CA PRO A 236 -2.25 4.04 -0.90
C PRO A 236 -2.65 3.30 -2.18
N LEU A 237 -3.68 3.79 -2.88
CA LEU A 237 -3.99 3.37 -4.24
C LEU A 237 -3.20 4.24 -5.24
N PRO A 238 -2.77 3.69 -6.40
CA PRO A 238 -2.96 2.33 -6.88
C PRO A 238 -1.81 1.36 -6.51
N ALA A 239 -1.15 1.51 -5.36
CA ALA A 239 -0.07 0.59 -4.98
C ALA A 239 -0.60 -0.80 -4.60
N SER A 240 0.15 -1.84 -4.98
CA SER A 240 -0.29 -3.24 -4.90
C SER A 240 -0.59 -3.71 -3.48
N PRO A 241 -1.77 -4.30 -3.20
CA PRO A 241 -2.09 -4.85 -1.88
C PRO A 241 -1.12 -5.99 -1.50
N PHE A 242 -0.61 -6.75 -2.47
CA PHE A 242 0.38 -7.80 -2.25
C PHE A 242 1.73 -7.24 -1.76
N LEU A 243 2.11 -6.03 -2.18
CA LEU A 243 3.32 -5.37 -1.70
C LEU A 243 3.19 -5.11 -0.20
N PHE A 244 2.04 -4.58 0.23
CA PHE A 244 1.77 -4.30 1.65
C PHE A 244 1.62 -5.55 2.49
N LEU A 245 0.89 -6.57 2.02
CA LEU A 245 0.82 -7.86 2.70
C LEU A 245 2.22 -8.47 2.87
N THR A 246 3.11 -8.33 1.89
CA THR A 246 4.50 -8.81 2.00
C THR A 246 5.30 -7.96 3.00
N LEU A 247 5.09 -6.65 3.06
CA LEU A 247 5.73 -5.75 4.03
C LEU A 247 5.31 -6.02 5.49
N PHE A 248 4.03 -6.32 5.72
CA PHE A 248 3.49 -6.64 7.05
C PHE A 248 3.82 -8.07 7.50
N ASP A 249 3.48 -9.06 6.65
CA ASP A 249 3.33 -10.46 7.05
C ASP A 249 4.37 -11.38 6.41
N GLY A 250 5.13 -10.87 5.44
CA GLY A 250 6.08 -11.63 4.64
C GLY A 250 5.44 -12.37 3.46
N ARG A 251 6.27 -12.77 2.48
CA ARG A 251 5.82 -13.39 1.22
C ARG A 251 4.96 -14.63 1.46
N ALA A 252 5.35 -15.48 2.40
CA ALA A 252 4.69 -16.75 2.72
C ALA A 252 3.29 -16.60 3.33
N ILE A 253 2.86 -15.38 3.69
CA ILE A 253 1.48 -15.08 4.08
C ILE A 253 0.79 -14.31 2.95
N ALA A 254 1.46 -13.32 2.36
CA ALA A 254 0.96 -12.54 1.22
C ALA A 254 0.60 -13.39 -0.01
N SER A 255 1.25 -14.54 -0.18
CA SER A 255 1.05 -15.48 -1.30
C SER A 255 0.02 -16.58 -1.00
N LYS A 256 -0.60 -16.60 0.20
CA LYS A 256 -1.56 -17.65 0.55
C LYS A 256 -2.87 -17.51 -0.22
N PHE A 257 -3.38 -18.66 -0.69
CA PHE A 257 -4.56 -18.77 -1.53
C PHE A 257 -5.85 -18.51 -0.74
N ASP A 258 -6.24 -17.24 -0.67
CA ASP A 258 -7.64 -16.90 -0.81
C ASP A 258 -7.90 -16.68 -2.32
N VAL A 259 -8.52 -17.67 -2.95
CA VAL A 259 -8.78 -17.68 -4.40
C VAL A 259 -9.86 -16.66 -4.77
N ASP A 260 -10.77 -16.37 -3.85
CA ASP A 260 -11.83 -15.38 -4.04
C ASP A 260 -11.22 -13.98 -3.95
N PHE A 261 -10.38 -13.73 -2.94
CA PHE A 261 -9.56 -12.51 -2.85
C PHE A 261 -8.71 -12.30 -4.11
N LEU A 262 -7.93 -13.30 -4.54
CA LEU A 262 -7.13 -13.24 -5.76
C LEU A 262 -7.97 -12.88 -6.98
N SER A 263 -9.18 -13.45 -7.10
CA SER A 263 -10.06 -13.20 -8.25
C SER A 263 -10.51 -11.74 -8.40
N THR A 264 -10.38 -10.92 -7.35
CA THR A 264 -10.70 -9.48 -7.39
C THR A 264 -9.52 -8.60 -7.84
N PHE A 265 -8.33 -9.18 -8.10
CA PHE A 265 -7.13 -8.41 -8.47
C PHE A 265 -6.34 -8.97 -9.66
N ILE A 266 -6.20 -10.29 -9.79
CA ILE A 266 -5.38 -10.90 -10.85
C ILE A 266 -6.21 -11.29 -12.07
N SER A 267 -5.65 -11.11 -13.27
CA SER A 267 -6.27 -11.47 -14.54
C SER A 267 -6.80 -12.91 -14.56
N HIS A 268 -7.86 -13.15 -15.34
CA HIS A 268 -8.46 -14.47 -15.49
C HIS A 268 -7.46 -15.54 -15.93
N THR A 269 -6.46 -15.19 -16.73
CA THR A 269 -5.37 -16.09 -17.15
C THR A 269 -4.52 -16.51 -15.96
N SER A 270 -4.00 -15.55 -15.18
CA SER A 270 -3.22 -15.81 -13.96
C SER A 270 -4.04 -16.58 -12.92
N LEU A 271 -5.30 -16.21 -12.71
CA LEU A 271 -6.22 -16.87 -11.78
C LEU A 271 -6.53 -18.30 -12.22
N GLY A 272 -6.78 -18.53 -13.51
CA GLY A 272 -7.05 -19.84 -14.09
C GLY A 272 -5.86 -20.77 -13.94
N LEU A 273 -4.65 -20.26 -14.17
CA LEU A 273 -3.40 -20.99 -13.92
C LEU A 273 -3.25 -21.35 -12.44
N ILE A 274 -3.44 -20.41 -11.51
CA ILE A 274 -3.35 -20.67 -10.06
C ILE A 274 -4.41 -21.68 -9.61
N LYS A 275 -5.66 -21.55 -10.08
CA LYS A 275 -6.74 -22.51 -9.81
C LYS A 275 -6.38 -23.91 -10.32
N ARG A 276 -5.75 -24.03 -11.50
CA ARG A 276 -5.29 -25.32 -12.06
C ARG A 276 -4.10 -25.89 -11.27
N ILE A 277 -3.15 -25.06 -10.84
CA ILE A 277 -2.02 -25.50 -10.00
C ILE A 277 -2.56 -26.06 -8.68
N VAL A 278 -3.39 -25.30 -7.96
CA VAL A 278 -3.87 -25.65 -6.61
C VAL A 278 -4.92 -26.78 -6.62
N GLY A 279 -5.84 -26.77 -7.59
CA GLY A 279 -6.91 -27.77 -7.71
C GLY A 279 -6.54 -29.02 -8.52
N GLY A 280 -5.38 -29.04 -9.18
CA GLY A 280 -4.94 -30.15 -10.01
C GLY A 280 -4.56 -31.40 -9.20
N PRO A 281 -4.70 -32.61 -9.77
CA PRO A 281 -4.25 -33.85 -9.15
C PRO A 281 -2.74 -33.84 -8.86
N LEU A 282 -2.34 -34.49 -7.75
CA LEU A 282 -0.95 -34.57 -7.26
C LEU A 282 -0.15 -35.68 -7.93
N ASP A 283 -0.82 -36.78 -8.25
CA ASP A 283 -0.29 -38.00 -8.87
C ASP A 283 -0.06 -37.87 -10.38
N VAL A 284 -0.47 -36.74 -10.98
CA VAL A 284 -0.34 -36.46 -12.41
C VAL A 284 0.56 -35.24 -12.64
N PRO A 285 1.49 -35.28 -13.61
CA PRO A 285 2.17 -34.10 -14.13
C PRO A 285 1.19 -32.96 -14.42
N MET A 286 1.60 -31.73 -14.14
CA MET A 286 0.77 -30.56 -14.39
C MET A 286 0.54 -30.34 -15.90
N TYR A 287 1.56 -30.72 -16.70
CA TYR A 287 1.48 -30.83 -18.15
C TYR A 287 2.21 -32.13 -18.58
N SER A 288 1.62 -32.88 -19.52
CA SER A 288 2.22 -34.12 -20.03
C SER A 288 3.32 -33.83 -21.06
N SER A 289 4.45 -34.51 -20.94
CA SER A 289 5.64 -34.34 -21.80
C SER A 289 5.48 -34.73 -23.29
N GLN A 290 4.27 -35.11 -23.73
CA GLN A 290 3.98 -35.58 -25.09
C GLN A 290 3.00 -34.69 -25.87
N GLY A 291 2.49 -33.61 -25.27
CA GLY A 291 1.59 -32.65 -25.92
C GLY A 291 2.24 -31.26 -25.99
N GLU A 292 1.90 -30.51 -27.05
CA GLU A 292 2.43 -29.19 -27.41
C GLU A 292 2.69 -28.26 -26.21
N TYR A 293 3.81 -27.52 -26.27
CA TYR A 293 4.21 -26.48 -25.31
C TYR A 293 3.20 -25.34 -25.27
N CYS A 294 2.07 -25.53 -24.59
CA CYS A 294 1.04 -24.51 -24.40
C CYS A 294 1.61 -23.25 -23.72
N GLU A 295 1.00 -22.11 -23.97
CA GLU A 295 1.43 -20.81 -23.44
C GLU A 295 1.55 -20.81 -21.91
N GLU A 296 0.69 -21.58 -21.23
CA GLU A 296 0.66 -21.71 -19.77
C GLU A 296 1.88 -22.47 -19.23
N TYR A 297 2.33 -23.53 -19.93
CA TYR A 297 3.58 -24.22 -19.62
C TYR A 297 4.78 -23.30 -19.87
N GLN A 298 4.79 -22.61 -21.03
CA GLN A 298 5.86 -21.67 -21.38
C GLN A 298 5.95 -20.53 -20.36
N TYR A 299 4.82 -19.99 -19.89
CA TYR A 299 4.77 -19.01 -18.83
C TYR A 299 5.40 -19.55 -17.54
N LEU A 300 5.00 -20.74 -17.07
CA LEU A 300 5.55 -21.34 -15.85
C LEU A 300 7.06 -21.57 -15.90
N VAL A 301 7.61 -22.14 -16.98
CA VAL A 301 9.06 -22.38 -17.08
C VAL A 301 9.88 -21.09 -17.23
N ASN A 302 9.24 -19.98 -17.62
CA ASN A 302 9.86 -18.66 -17.66
C ASN A 302 9.81 -17.93 -16.31
N ILE A 303 9.12 -18.46 -15.28
CA ILE A 303 9.15 -17.91 -13.93
C ILE A 303 10.45 -18.33 -13.24
N PRO A 304 11.32 -17.39 -12.81
CA PRO A 304 12.57 -17.72 -12.15
C PRO A 304 12.37 -18.58 -10.89
N GLY A 305 13.01 -19.74 -10.83
CA GLY A 305 12.94 -20.65 -9.67
C GLY A 305 11.82 -21.69 -9.72
N VAL A 306 10.98 -21.72 -10.76
CA VAL A 306 10.12 -22.89 -11.04
C VAL A 306 10.93 -23.90 -11.86
N ASP A 307 11.24 -25.04 -11.26
CA ASP A 307 11.93 -26.13 -11.96
C ASP A 307 10.96 -26.85 -12.93
N PRO A 308 11.28 -26.96 -14.24
CA PRO A 308 10.43 -27.66 -15.21
C PRO A 308 10.12 -29.13 -14.86
N SER A 309 10.97 -29.78 -14.06
CA SER A 309 10.72 -31.14 -13.57
C SER A 309 9.50 -31.20 -12.64
N ILE A 310 9.34 -30.24 -11.71
CA ILE A 310 8.19 -30.16 -10.79
C ILE A 310 6.86 -30.00 -11.54
N ILE A 311 6.89 -29.36 -12.71
CA ILE A 311 5.74 -29.24 -13.62
C ILE A 311 5.45 -30.58 -14.33
N SER A 312 6.51 -31.31 -14.68
CA SER A 312 6.49 -32.49 -15.57
C SER A 312 6.40 -33.83 -14.84
N THR A 313 6.45 -33.85 -13.51
CA THR A 313 6.33 -35.06 -12.67
C THR A 313 5.14 -34.97 -11.71
N PRO A 314 4.71 -36.11 -11.11
CA PRO A 314 3.93 -36.09 -9.88
C PRO A 314 4.66 -35.27 -8.80
N ARG A 315 3.90 -34.66 -7.88
CA ARG A 315 4.42 -33.71 -6.88
C ARG A 315 3.70 -33.85 -5.54
N SER A 316 4.37 -33.48 -4.47
CA SER A 316 3.76 -33.33 -3.15
C SER A 316 2.81 -32.13 -3.10
N LYS A 317 1.96 -32.09 -2.06
CA LYS A 317 1.07 -30.95 -1.80
C LYS A 317 1.87 -29.69 -1.46
N GLU A 318 3.00 -29.87 -0.79
CA GLU A 318 3.93 -28.83 -0.38
C GLU A 318 4.62 -28.20 -1.60
N GLU A 319 5.04 -29.00 -2.58
CA GLU A 319 5.58 -28.50 -3.86
C GLU A 319 4.51 -27.80 -4.70
N GLN A 320 3.30 -28.36 -4.79
CA GLN A 320 2.17 -27.74 -5.48
C GLN A 320 1.83 -26.36 -4.89
N GLN A 321 1.78 -26.26 -3.55
CA GLN A 321 1.61 -25.00 -2.82
C GLN A 321 2.76 -24.03 -3.11
N GLY A 322 4.01 -24.48 -3.03
CA GLY A 322 5.20 -23.65 -3.27
C GLY A 322 5.30 -23.11 -4.70
N VAL A 323 4.91 -23.91 -5.70
CA VAL A 323 4.79 -23.46 -7.10
C VAL A 323 3.70 -22.40 -7.23
N ALA A 324 2.51 -22.62 -6.65
CA ALA A 324 1.45 -21.63 -6.69
C ALA A 324 1.86 -20.31 -6.00
N GLU A 325 2.56 -20.37 -4.86
CA GLU A 325 3.01 -19.17 -4.12
C GLU A 325 4.09 -18.41 -4.90
N THR A 326 4.88 -19.14 -5.68
CA THR A 326 5.86 -18.61 -6.62
C THR A 326 5.18 -17.91 -7.81
N VAL A 327 4.11 -18.50 -8.36
CA VAL A 327 3.30 -17.88 -9.42
C VAL A 327 2.59 -16.62 -8.93
N VAL A 328 1.96 -16.62 -7.75
CA VAL A 328 1.32 -15.41 -7.18
C VAL A 328 2.35 -14.31 -6.97
N SER A 329 3.46 -14.59 -6.29
CA SER A 329 4.50 -13.60 -6.01
C SER A 329 5.11 -13.03 -7.29
N PHE A 330 5.41 -13.87 -8.29
CA PHE A 330 5.95 -13.39 -9.55
C PHE A 330 4.93 -12.55 -10.35
N THR A 331 3.68 -12.98 -10.38
CA THR A 331 2.62 -12.29 -11.14
C THR A 331 2.29 -10.93 -10.53
N THR A 332 2.14 -10.84 -9.20
CA THR A 332 1.69 -9.60 -8.52
C THR A 332 2.84 -8.68 -8.10
N LEU A 333 4.06 -9.20 -7.89
CA LEU A 333 5.23 -8.45 -7.40
C LEU A 333 6.43 -8.46 -8.35
N GLY A 334 6.43 -9.31 -9.39
CA GLY A 334 7.52 -9.41 -10.35
C GLY A 334 8.76 -10.14 -9.88
N CYS A 335 8.75 -10.73 -8.68
CA CYS A 335 9.86 -11.50 -8.14
C CYS A 335 9.37 -12.60 -7.20
N VAL A 336 10.10 -13.70 -7.20
CA VAL A 336 9.87 -14.86 -6.35
C VAL A 336 10.53 -14.68 -4.99
N ASP A 337 11.71 -14.05 -4.93
CA ASP A 337 12.42 -13.77 -3.69
C ASP A 337 12.45 -12.26 -3.38
N ILE A 338 11.27 -11.65 -3.30
CA ILE A 338 11.15 -10.21 -3.08
C ILE A 338 11.65 -9.79 -1.69
N GLU A 339 11.53 -10.64 -0.66
CA GLU A 339 11.91 -10.30 0.72
C GLU A 339 13.41 -9.99 0.89
N HIS A 340 14.27 -10.58 0.07
CA HIS A 340 15.71 -10.33 0.07
C HIS A 340 16.17 -9.32 -0.99
N HIS A 341 15.24 -8.75 -1.77
CA HIS A 341 15.59 -7.80 -2.83
C HIS A 341 15.89 -6.40 -2.27
N PRO A 342 17.02 -5.75 -2.63
CA PRO A 342 17.42 -4.46 -2.04
C PRO A 342 16.38 -3.34 -2.17
N ASP A 343 15.67 -3.24 -3.29
CA ASP A 343 14.60 -2.23 -3.46
C ASP A 343 13.40 -2.49 -2.52
N PHE A 344 13.06 -3.76 -2.26
CA PHE A 344 12.00 -4.12 -1.32
C PHE A 344 12.45 -3.94 0.13
N LEU A 345 13.68 -4.35 0.46
CA LEU A 345 14.31 -4.08 1.76
C LEU A 345 14.36 -2.58 2.04
N GLY A 346 14.69 -1.73 1.06
CA GLY A 346 14.61 -0.27 1.19
C GLY A 346 13.20 0.19 1.54
N THR A 347 12.20 -0.27 0.79
CA THR A 347 10.78 0.00 1.11
C THR A 347 10.41 -0.46 2.52
N GLY A 348 10.80 -1.67 2.92
CA GLY A 348 10.59 -2.25 4.24
C GLY A 348 11.25 -1.46 5.35
N ASP A 349 12.49 -1.04 5.18
CA ASP A 349 13.23 -0.17 6.09
C ASP A 349 12.48 1.13 6.37
N GLY A 350 11.99 1.77 5.31
CA GLY A 350 11.24 3.03 5.38
C GLY A 350 9.88 2.87 6.04
N PHE A 351 9.20 1.79 5.69
CA PHE A 351 7.89 1.42 6.23
C PHE A 351 7.96 1.03 7.72
N ASN A 352 9.08 0.45 8.15
CA ASN A 352 9.30 -0.01 9.53
C ASN A 352 10.12 0.98 10.39
N VAL A 353 10.22 2.26 9.99
CA VAL A 353 10.97 3.33 10.68
C VAL A 353 10.61 3.53 12.18
N ILE A 354 9.47 2.99 12.66
CA ILE A 354 8.93 3.28 14.00
C ILE A 354 9.39 2.29 15.10
N VAL A 355 10.14 1.23 14.81
CA VAL A 355 10.28 0.11 15.78
C VAL A 355 11.43 0.26 16.82
N GLU A 356 12.27 1.29 16.75
CA GLU A 356 13.38 1.48 17.71
C GLU A 356 13.05 1.92 19.16
N PRO A 357 11.87 2.49 19.55
CA PRO A 357 11.60 2.83 20.95
C PRO A 357 11.48 1.63 21.90
N PHE A 358 11.28 0.41 21.38
CA PHE A 358 10.91 -0.77 22.17
C PHE A 358 12.04 -1.80 22.37
N GLY A 359 13.30 -1.37 22.27
CA GLY A 359 14.44 -2.14 22.76
C GLY A 359 14.74 -3.43 21.97
N GLY A 360 15.21 -3.28 20.73
CA GLY A 360 15.94 -4.34 20.02
C GLY A 360 15.13 -5.52 19.47
N GLN A 361 13.80 -5.53 19.60
CA GLN A 361 12.95 -6.48 18.88
C GLN A 361 12.11 -5.77 17.81
N THR A 362 12.54 -5.90 16.55
CA THR A 362 11.76 -5.56 15.35
C THR A 362 10.55 -6.48 15.22
N ARG A 363 9.50 -6.20 15.99
CA ARG A 363 8.21 -6.86 15.88
C ARG A 363 7.56 -6.44 14.56
N ARG A 364 7.55 -7.34 13.57
CA ARG A 364 6.63 -7.24 12.42
C ARG A 364 5.22 -7.28 12.99
N HIS A 365 4.52 -6.14 12.94
CA HIS A 365 3.17 -6.02 13.45
C HIS A 365 2.18 -6.17 12.30
N HIS A 366 1.27 -7.14 12.41
CA HIS A 366 0.09 -7.25 11.57
C HIS A 366 -0.81 -6.02 11.82
N ILE A 367 -0.70 -4.99 10.99
CA ILE A 367 -1.37 -3.69 11.19
C ILE A 367 -2.76 -3.70 10.54
N LEU A 368 -2.93 -4.30 9.35
CA LEU A 368 -4.18 -4.28 8.57
C LEU A 368 -4.64 -5.67 8.12
N GLU A 369 -5.95 -5.81 7.91
CA GLU A 369 -6.55 -7.01 7.34
C GLU A 369 -7.59 -6.58 6.29
N VAL A 370 -7.77 -7.39 5.25
CA VAL A 370 -8.92 -7.31 4.34
C VAL A 370 -10.11 -7.89 5.09
N LYS A 371 -11.20 -7.12 5.21
CA LYS A 371 -12.29 -7.43 6.14
C LYS A 371 -13.64 -7.47 5.43
N SER A 372 -14.32 -8.61 5.54
CA SER A 372 -15.71 -8.79 5.10
C SER A 372 -16.66 -7.85 5.87
N GLY A 373 -17.87 -7.62 5.34
CA GLY A 373 -18.88 -6.75 5.96
C GLY A 373 -19.13 -7.03 7.45
N VAL A 374 -19.15 -8.32 7.84
CA VAL A 374 -19.28 -8.77 9.25
C VAL A 374 -18.22 -8.12 10.16
N LYS A 375 -16.99 -7.99 9.65
CA LYS A 375 -15.88 -7.42 10.40
C LYS A 375 -15.93 -5.89 10.37
N ILE A 376 -16.33 -5.25 9.26
CA ILE A 376 -16.52 -3.78 9.17
C ILE A 376 -17.49 -3.30 10.25
N PHE A 377 -18.59 -4.01 10.44
CA PHE A 377 -19.64 -3.63 11.38
C PHE A 377 -19.16 -3.46 12.84
N ARG A 378 -18.07 -4.13 13.23
CA ARG A 378 -17.44 -3.97 14.56
C ARG A 378 -16.75 -2.60 14.73
N PHE A 379 -16.34 -1.99 13.63
CA PHE A 379 -15.74 -0.66 13.56
C PHE A 379 -16.76 0.45 13.37
N LEU A 380 -18.04 0.15 13.11
CA LEU A 380 -19.07 1.18 13.10
C LEU A 380 -19.41 1.61 14.53
N ASP A 381 -19.70 2.89 14.68
CA ASP A 381 -20.28 3.49 15.88
C ASP A 381 -21.45 4.35 15.40
N PHE A 382 -22.67 3.96 15.78
CA PHE A 382 -23.87 4.73 15.46
C PHE A 382 -24.06 5.72 16.60
N VAL A 383 -23.82 6.99 16.31
CA VAL A 383 -23.76 8.07 17.29
C VAL A 383 -24.90 9.02 16.98
N GLU A 384 -25.87 9.07 17.88
CA GLU A 384 -26.95 10.04 17.86
C GLU A 384 -26.39 11.45 18.13
N THR A 385 -26.79 12.44 17.33
CA THR A 385 -26.49 13.84 17.63
C THR A 385 -27.54 14.37 18.59
N ASN A 386 -27.15 14.59 19.85
CA ASN A 386 -27.97 15.14 20.94
C ASN A 386 -29.31 14.42 21.18
N PRO A 387 -29.40 13.49 22.16
CA PRO A 387 -30.70 12.95 22.60
C PRO A 387 -31.61 13.98 23.28
N GLU A 388 -31.13 15.22 23.51
CA GLU A 388 -31.97 16.35 23.95
C GLU A 388 -32.68 17.05 22.77
N ASP A 389 -32.24 16.83 21.53
CA ASP A 389 -32.83 17.40 20.31
C ASP A 389 -33.86 16.45 19.63
N ASP A 390 -34.12 15.27 20.20
CA ASP A 390 -35.23 14.37 19.80
C ASP A 390 -36.42 14.49 20.76
N PRO A 391 -37.48 15.26 20.42
CA PRO A 391 -38.68 15.35 21.24
C PRO A 391 -39.63 14.14 21.12
N TRP A 392 -39.35 13.16 20.26
CA TRP A 392 -40.27 12.06 19.93
C TRP A 392 -39.80 10.69 20.40
N GLY A 393 -38.50 10.40 20.40
CA GLY A 393 -37.91 9.14 20.86
C GLY A 393 -37.82 8.05 19.78
N ASP A 394 -38.23 8.35 18.55
CA ASP A 394 -38.21 7.46 17.38
C ASP A 394 -36.77 7.16 16.89
N ASN A 395 -35.77 7.85 17.44
CA ASN A 395 -34.37 7.73 17.05
C ASN A 395 -33.77 6.39 17.38
N ILE A 396 -34.11 5.80 18.52
CA ILE A 396 -33.54 4.51 18.92
C ILE A 396 -33.99 3.42 17.93
N GLU A 397 -35.24 3.47 17.49
CA GLU A 397 -35.78 2.57 16.46
C GLU A 397 -35.15 2.86 15.09
N THR A 398 -35.05 4.14 14.69
CA THR A 398 -34.44 4.53 13.42
C THR A 398 -32.95 4.13 13.35
N VAL A 399 -32.18 4.34 14.43
CA VAL A 399 -30.77 3.94 14.55
C VAL A 399 -30.62 2.44 14.36
N GLU A 400 -31.42 1.62 15.04
CA GLU A 400 -31.35 0.17 14.92
C GLU A 400 -31.84 -0.34 13.54
N LEU A 401 -32.84 0.31 12.92
CA LEU A 401 -33.25 0.03 11.55
C LEU A 401 -32.15 0.38 10.54
N VAL A 402 -31.59 1.59 10.57
CA VAL A 402 -30.44 1.99 9.73
C VAL A 402 -29.31 0.99 9.91
N ARG A 403 -28.97 0.67 11.16
CA ARG A 403 -27.92 -0.30 11.52
C ARG A 403 -28.17 -1.69 10.93
N ARG A 404 -29.40 -2.21 10.97
CA ARG A 404 -29.80 -3.51 10.41
C ARG A 404 -29.71 -3.51 8.87
N PHE A 405 -30.26 -2.51 8.22
CA PHE A 405 -30.20 -2.36 6.75
C PHE A 405 -28.77 -2.17 6.24
N PHE A 406 -27.97 -1.38 6.96
CA PHE A 406 -26.56 -1.14 6.66
C PHE A 406 -25.71 -2.40 6.82
N PHE A 407 -25.97 -3.20 7.86
CA PHE A 407 -25.33 -4.51 8.03
C PHE A 407 -25.61 -5.42 6.84
N HIS A 408 -26.88 -5.58 6.47
CA HIS A 408 -27.29 -6.36 5.30
C HIS A 408 -26.59 -5.88 4.02
N TYR A 409 -26.65 -4.56 3.74
CA TYR A 409 -25.98 -3.96 2.59
C TYR A 409 -24.49 -4.28 2.51
N LEU A 410 -23.75 -4.31 3.62
CA LEU A 410 -22.32 -4.62 3.62
C LEU A 410 -21.97 -6.11 3.41
N LEU A 411 -22.94 -7.02 3.55
CA LEU A 411 -22.73 -8.46 3.39
C LEU A 411 -23.04 -8.96 1.98
N GLU A 412 -23.92 -8.27 1.26
CA GLU A 412 -24.34 -8.67 -0.08
C GLU A 412 -23.22 -8.49 -1.12
N PRO A 413 -23.10 -9.40 -2.10
CA PRO A 413 -22.09 -9.31 -3.15
C PRO A 413 -22.42 -8.24 -4.19
N GLY A 414 -21.37 -7.76 -4.86
CA GLY A 414 -21.45 -6.95 -6.06
C GLY A 414 -22.25 -5.65 -5.95
N HIS A 415 -22.71 -5.15 -7.09
CA HIS A 415 -23.60 -3.99 -7.14
C HIS A 415 -25.05 -4.40 -6.80
N PRO A 416 -25.82 -3.55 -6.10
CA PRO A 416 -27.25 -3.78 -5.92
C PRO A 416 -27.97 -3.88 -7.26
N ARG A 417 -28.84 -4.90 -7.39
CA ARG A 417 -29.74 -5.03 -8.53
C ARG A 417 -30.83 -3.98 -8.42
N ASP A 418 -31.01 -3.21 -9.49
CA ASP A 418 -32.07 -2.23 -9.60
C ASP A 418 -32.90 -2.41 -10.87
N SER A 419 -34.22 -2.31 -10.73
CA SER A 419 -35.16 -2.40 -11.86
C SER A 419 -35.13 -1.18 -12.78
N ASN A 420 -34.51 -0.08 -12.30
CA ASN A 420 -34.59 1.24 -12.90
C ASN A 420 -33.26 1.66 -13.57
N ASN A 421 -32.25 0.76 -13.61
CA ASN A 421 -30.96 0.94 -14.26
C ASN A 421 -30.10 2.14 -13.77
N VAL A 422 -30.45 2.77 -12.65
CA VAL A 422 -29.69 3.86 -12.01
C VAL A 422 -28.28 3.41 -11.64
N ILE A 423 -28.14 2.23 -11.02
CA ILE A 423 -26.82 1.70 -10.66
C ILE A 423 -26.02 1.33 -11.92
N SER A 424 -26.67 0.71 -12.91
CA SER A 424 -26.02 0.40 -14.20
C SER A 424 -25.64 1.64 -15.03
N ALA A 425 -26.20 2.82 -14.73
CA ALA A 425 -25.82 4.09 -15.35
C ALA A 425 -24.66 4.80 -14.63
N LEU A 426 -24.32 4.38 -13.40
CA LEU A 426 -23.23 4.93 -12.58
C LEU A 426 -21.95 4.08 -12.60
N VAL A 427 -22.01 2.89 -13.19
CA VAL A 427 -20.91 1.90 -13.25
C VAL A 427 -20.59 1.61 -14.71
N ASP A 428 -19.29 1.56 -15.05
CA ASP A 428 -18.85 1.16 -16.38
C ASP A 428 -19.24 -0.31 -16.71
N ALA A 429 -19.24 -0.64 -18.00
CA ALA A 429 -19.98 -1.78 -18.56
C ALA A 429 -19.66 -3.20 -18.06
N ASP A 430 -18.68 -3.41 -17.18
CA ASP A 430 -18.28 -4.74 -16.66
C ASP A 430 -18.93 -5.10 -15.30
N THR A 431 -20.25 -4.92 -15.24
CA THR A 431 -21.05 -5.31 -14.06
C THR A 431 -21.03 -6.82 -13.78
N THR A 432 -20.62 -7.63 -14.76
CA THR A 432 -20.53 -9.09 -14.70
C THR A 432 -19.48 -9.61 -13.73
N LEU A 433 -18.29 -9.01 -13.70
CA LEU A 433 -17.23 -9.42 -12.76
C LEU A 433 -17.54 -8.95 -11.33
N ALA A 434 -18.07 -7.74 -11.21
CA ALA A 434 -18.51 -7.19 -9.94
C ALA A 434 -19.62 -8.03 -9.27
N ALA A 435 -20.52 -8.66 -10.04
CA ALA A 435 -21.68 -9.39 -9.51
C ALA A 435 -21.34 -10.54 -8.54
N THR A 436 -20.15 -11.14 -8.63
CA THR A 436 -19.69 -12.21 -7.72
C THR A 436 -18.81 -11.73 -6.57
N ASP A 437 -18.49 -10.44 -6.50
CA ASP A 437 -17.52 -9.87 -5.57
C ASP A 437 -18.14 -9.64 -4.18
N SER A 438 -17.91 -10.59 -3.27
CA SER A 438 -18.45 -10.61 -1.90
C SER A 438 -17.92 -9.52 -0.97
N VAL A 439 -16.99 -8.69 -1.44
CA VAL A 439 -16.38 -7.60 -0.66
C VAL A 439 -16.43 -6.25 -1.38
N LEU A 440 -17.18 -6.11 -2.48
CA LEU A 440 -17.27 -4.87 -3.25
C LEU A 440 -17.91 -3.75 -2.44
N ARG A 441 -19.12 -3.96 -1.93
CA ARG A 441 -19.89 -2.98 -1.13
C ARG A 441 -19.12 -2.55 0.12
N ALA A 442 -18.48 -3.54 0.76
CA ALA A 442 -17.56 -3.38 1.87
C ALA A 442 -16.36 -2.46 1.54
N ARG A 443 -15.61 -2.76 0.46
CA ARG A 443 -14.46 -1.95 0.02
C ARG A 443 -14.87 -0.54 -0.43
N LEU A 444 -15.97 -0.41 -1.17
CA LEU A 444 -16.49 0.88 -1.65
C LEU A 444 -16.89 1.78 -0.47
N PHE A 445 -17.64 1.23 0.50
CA PHE A 445 -17.98 1.97 1.73
C PHE A 445 -16.73 2.44 2.46
N LEU A 446 -15.77 1.56 2.72
CA LEU A 446 -14.55 1.95 3.42
C LEU A 446 -13.77 3.02 2.63
N ALA A 447 -13.67 2.88 1.30
CA ALA A 447 -12.94 3.84 0.46
C ALA A 447 -13.51 5.25 0.57
N VAL A 448 -14.84 5.39 0.54
CA VAL A 448 -15.52 6.69 0.69
C VAL A 448 -15.50 7.19 2.13
N ALA A 449 -15.84 6.34 3.11
CA ALA A 449 -15.98 6.75 4.51
C ALA A 449 -14.64 6.97 5.23
N THR A 450 -13.54 6.40 4.73
CA THR A 450 -12.24 6.42 5.41
C THR A 450 -11.05 6.82 4.53
N GLY A 451 -11.18 6.78 3.19
CA GLY A 451 -10.06 6.91 2.26
C GLY A 451 -9.26 5.62 2.05
N CYS A 452 -9.77 4.47 2.51
CA CYS A 452 -9.05 3.20 2.58
C CYS A 452 -9.96 2.01 2.24
N THR A 453 -9.49 0.99 1.53
CA THR A 453 -10.25 -0.28 1.35
C THR A 453 -9.98 -1.33 2.44
N LEU A 454 -9.05 -1.05 3.37
CA LEU A 454 -8.58 -1.96 4.42
C LEU A 454 -8.93 -1.42 5.82
N LEU A 455 -8.97 -2.32 6.81
CA LEU A 455 -9.23 -1.96 8.21
C LEU A 455 -8.12 -2.44 9.16
N PRO A 456 -7.93 -1.79 10.32
CA PRO A 456 -7.06 -2.26 11.40
C PRO A 456 -7.31 -3.73 11.75
N VAL A 457 -6.26 -4.52 12.01
CA VAL A 457 -6.42 -5.90 12.53
C VAL A 457 -7.21 -5.87 13.85
N LYS A 458 -6.93 -4.89 14.73
CA LYS A 458 -7.61 -4.73 16.04
C LYS A 458 -8.48 -3.46 16.14
N PRO A 459 -9.69 -3.54 16.73
CA PRO A 459 -10.69 -2.48 16.72
C PRO A 459 -10.69 -1.54 17.95
N THR A 460 -9.62 -1.46 18.73
CA THR A 460 -9.59 -0.90 20.10
C THR A 460 -9.62 0.64 20.16
N GLY A 461 -10.65 1.26 19.59
CA GLY A 461 -10.87 2.71 19.57
C GLY A 461 -10.87 3.35 18.18
N TYR A 462 -10.59 2.58 17.13
CA TYR A 462 -10.91 2.99 15.75
C TYR A 462 -12.40 2.79 15.54
N LYS A 463 -13.11 3.87 15.18
CA LYS A 463 -14.54 3.85 14.91
C LYS A 463 -14.88 4.74 13.71
N ILE A 464 -15.61 4.19 12.76
CA ILE A 464 -16.30 4.94 11.71
C ILE A 464 -17.65 5.36 12.26
N LYS A 465 -17.89 6.65 12.36
CA LYS A 465 -19.10 7.21 12.99
C LYS A 465 -20.21 7.40 11.96
N CYS A 466 -21.38 6.82 12.22
CA CYS A 466 -22.62 7.20 11.57
C CYS A 466 -23.30 8.24 12.48
N LEU A 467 -23.37 9.49 12.05
CA LEU A 467 -24.17 10.53 12.71
C LEU A 467 -25.56 10.53 12.08
N ILE A 468 -26.61 10.36 12.88
CA ILE A 468 -27.99 10.52 12.40
C ILE A 468 -28.49 11.87 12.87
N THR A 469 -28.82 12.76 11.93
CA THR A 469 -29.24 14.15 12.17
C THR A 469 -30.68 14.37 11.75
N HIS A 470 -31.42 15.16 12.51
CA HIS A 470 -32.84 15.40 12.26
C HIS A 470 -33.09 16.53 11.28
N ASP A 471 -34.03 16.30 10.37
CA ASP A 471 -34.69 17.38 9.65
C ASP A 471 -36.08 17.61 10.27
N HIS A 472 -36.18 18.62 11.12
CA HIS A 472 -37.42 18.99 11.81
C HIS A 472 -38.44 19.71 10.90
N SER A 473 -38.14 19.92 9.61
CA SER A 473 -39.03 20.67 8.72
C SER A 473 -40.20 19.86 8.18
N GLU A 474 -40.06 18.54 8.02
CA GLU A 474 -41.02 17.67 7.32
C GLU A 474 -41.19 16.30 8.03
N ASP A 475 -41.89 16.31 9.18
CA ASP A 475 -42.08 15.10 10.01
C ASP A 475 -43.16 14.13 9.49
N TYR A 476 -43.95 14.53 8.48
CA TYR A 476 -45.01 13.72 7.89
C TYR A 476 -44.93 13.75 6.36
N PRO A 477 -45.22 12.63 5.66
CA PRO A 477 -45.43 12.69 4.23
C PRO A 477 -46.57 13.68 3.93
N THR A 478 -46.31 14.60 3.00
CA THR A 478 -47.37 15.45 2.47
C THR A 478 -48.06 14.72 1.33
N VAL A 479 -49.31 15.06 1.03
CA VAL A 479 -49.98 14.50 -0.15
C VAL A 479 -49.74 15.48 -1.30
N ASP A 480 -49.16 15.01 -2.39
CA ASP A 480 -48.89 15.82 -3.58
C ASP A 480 -50.21 16.25 -4.30
N GLU A 481 -50.09 17.10 -5.32
CA GLU A 481 -51.27 17.58 -6.07
C GLU A 481 -52.02 16.46 -6.81
N ASP A 482 -51.37 15.30 -7.04
CA ASP A 482 -51.91 14.12 -7.72
C ASP A 482 -52.50 13.07 -6.74
N GLY A 483 -52.35 13.26 -5.42
CA GLY A 483 -52.87 12.38 -4.38
C GLY A 483 -51.91 11.27 -3.92
N ASN A 484 -50.62 11.33 -4.27
CA ASN A 484 -49.59 10.40 -3.79
C ASN A 484 -48.93 10.93 -2.51
N ASP A 485 -48.38 10.01 -1.70
CA ASP A 485 -47.55 10.38 -0.56
C ASP A 485 -46.18 10.93 -1.06
N ASP A 486 -45.97 12.23 -0.92
CA ASP A 486 -44.65 12.86 -1.03
C ASP A 486 -43.93 12.74 0.32
N PHE A 487 -42.89 11.92 0.34
CA PHE A 487 -42.05 11.66 1.51
C PHE A 487 -40.90 12.68 1.65
N GLY A 488 -40.91 13.76 0.89
CA GLY A 488 -39.88 14.79 0.89
C GLY A 488 -38.60 14.36 0.16
N PRO A 489 -37.48 15.08 0.34
CA PRO A 489 -36.26 14.87 -0.44
C PRO A 489 -35.65 13.47 -0.25
N ASP A 490 -34.97 12.99 -1.28
CA ASP A 490 -34.22 11.73 -1.22
C ASP A 490 -33.20 11.71 -0.07
N VAL A 491 -32.93 10.52 0.47
CA VAL A 491 -32.05 10.34 1.63
C VAL A 491 -30.65 10.88 1.33
N VAL A 492 -30.25 11.96 2.02
CA VAL A 492 -28.93 12.57 1.86
C VAL A 492 -27.93 11.94 2.83
N ILE A 493 -26.78 11.52 2.29
CA ILE A 493 -25.66 10.94 3.05
C ILE A 493 -24.40 11.73 2.77
N ASN A 494 -23.91 12.44 3.78
CA ASN A 494 -22.73 13.29 3.68
C ASN A 494 -21.50 12.58 4.26
N PHE A 495 -20.55 12.21 3.40
CA PHE A 495 -19.32 11.51 3.81
C PHE A 495 -18.21 12.50 4.18
N GLN A 496 -17.69 12.37 5.40
CA GLN A 496 -16.62 13.18 5.97
C GLN A 496 -15.40 12.30 6.25
N SER A 497 -14.74 11.84 5.19
CA SER A 497 -13.60 10.90 5.24
C SER A 497 -12.47 11.35 6.18
N CYS A 498 -12.16 12.65 6.22
CA CYS A 498 -11.16 13.24 7.13
C CYS A 498 -11.45 13.03 8.63
N PHE A 499 -12.69 12.71 8.99
CA PHE A 499 -13.13 12.45 10.36
C PHE A 499 -13.61 11.02 10.57
N GLN A 500 -13.49 10.14 9.56
CA GLN A 500 -14.06 8.78 9.56
C GLN A 500 -15.54 8.82 9.95
N THR A 501 -16.26 9.83 9.47
CA THR A 501 -17.64 10.11 9.85
C THR A 501 -18.49 10.18 8.58
N PHE A 502 -19.73 9.71 8.65
CA PHE A 502 -20.75 10.03 7.66
C PHE A 502 -22.02 10.45 8.39
N THR A 503 -22.70 11.45 7.84
CA THR A 503 -23.97 11.97 8.37
C THR A 503 -25.10 11.48 7.49
N LEU A 504 -26.19 11.04 8.11
CA LEU A 504 -27.38 10.52 7.45
C LEU A 504 -28.59 11.27 8.02
N THR A 505 -29.36 11.92 7.14
CA THR A 505 -30.51 12.73 7.58
C THR A 505 -31.74 11.86 7.83
N ASN A 506 -32.29 11.94 9.05
CA ASN A 506 -33.55 11.32 9.41
C ASN A 506 -34.72 12.19 8.94
N ASN A 507 -35.31 11.83 7.80
CA ASN A 507 -36.48 12.48 7.20
C ASN A 507 -37.60 11.44 6.92
N ALA A 508 -38.78 11.90 6.49
CA ALA A 508 -39.91 11.01 6.17
C ALA A 508 -39.53 9.94 5.12
N ARG A 509 -38.74 10.31 4.10
CA ARG A 509 -38.21 9.39 3.07
C ARG A 509 -37.39 8.25 3.64
N LEU A 510 -36.43 8.54 4.54
CA LEU A 510 -35.62 7.52 5.20
C LEU A 510 -36.50 6.56 6.00
N ARG A 511 -37.38 7.10 6.85
CA ARG A 511 -38.28 6.29 7.69
C ARG A 511 -39.15 5.37 6.84
N HIS A 512 -39.71 5.86 5.74
CA HIS A 512 -40.46 5.04 4.77
C HIS A 512 -39.60 3.90 4.19
N LEU A 513 -38.38 4.17 3.72
CA LEU A 513 -37.49 3.14 3.15
C LEU A 513 -37.08 2.06 4.16
N LEU A 514 -36.94 2.42 5.43
CA LEU A 514 -36.56 1.50 6.51
C LEU A 514 -37.73 0.64 7.03
N ILE A 515 -38.97 1.14 6.92
CA ILE A 515 -40.18 0.45 7.41
C ILE A 515 -40.84 -0.39 6.31
N SER A 516 -40.78 0.06 5.05
CA SER A 516 -41.49 -0.57 3.91
C SER A 516 -40.89 -1.89 3.43
N GLU A 517 -39.63 -2.18 3.76
CA GLU A 517 -38.90 -3.37 3.31
C GLU A 517 -38.35 -4.19 4.48
N ASN A 518 -38.17 -5.51 4.28
CA ASN A 518 -37.46 -6.35 5.22
C ASN A 518 -36.13 -6.83 4.60
N PRO A 519 -34.96 -6.45 5.15
CA PRO A 519 -33.67 -6.85 4.57
C PRO A 519 -33.45 -8.37 4.57
N GLU A 520 -34.13 -9.13 5.43
CA GLU A 520 -33.99 -10.60 5.50
C GLU A 520 -34.66 -11.35 4.33
N GLU A 521 -35.37 -10.67 3.42
CA GLU A 521 -35.96 -11.30 2.23
C GLU A 521 -34.96 -11.67 1.12
N GLY A 522 -33.66 -11.43 1.31
CA GLY A 522 -32.61 -11.82 0.37
C GLY A 522 -32.67 -11.06 -0.96
N LYS A 523 -33.17 -9.81 -0.92
CA LYS A 523 -33.24 -8.88 -2.05
C LYS A 523 -32.49 -7.60 -1.69
N ASP A 524 -31.96 -6.93 -2.70
CA ASP A 524 -31.47 -5.57 -2.53
C ASP A 524 -32.60 -4.63 -2.10
N THR A 525 -32.37 -3.91 -1.01
CA THR A 525 -33.29 -2.92 -0.45
C THR A 525 -33.18 -1.59 -1.21
N ALA A 526 -34.26 -0.81 -1.25
CA ALA A 526 -34.29 0.54 -1.77
C ALA A 526 -33.33 1.46 -1.00
N PHE A 527 -33.23 1.30 0.33
CA PHE A 527 -32.17 1.90 1.13
C PHE A 527 -30.78 1.49 0.63
N GLY A 528 -30.52 0.19 0.41
CA GLY A 528 -29.23 -0.32 -0.07
C GLY A 528 -28.85 0.22 -1.45
N ARG A 529 -29.82 0.35 -2.36
CA ARG A 529 -29.64 1.00 -3.67
C ARG A 529 -29.29 2.49 -3.54
N ALA A 530 -30.07 3.26 -2.77
CA ALA A 530 -29.85 4.69 -2.56
C ALA A 530 -28.50 4.97 -1.87
N PHE A 531 -28.12 4.13 -0.90
CA PHE A 531 -26.83 4.16 -0.23
C PHE A 531 -25.66 3.90 -1.21
N HIS A 532 -25.80 2.87 -2.05
CA HIS A 532 -24.78 2.51 -3.04
C HIS A 532 -24.60 3.56 -4.13
N ALA A 533 -25.69 4.15 -4.64
CA ALA A 533 -25.62 5.22 -5.63
C ALA A 533 -24.82 6.42 -5.11
N GLN A 534 -25.06 6.84 -3.85
CA GLN A 534 -24.32 7.93 -3.21
C GLN A 534 -22.85 7.57 -2.96
N LEU A 535 -22.55 6.33 -2.61
CA LEU A 535 -21.16 5.85 -2.55
C LEU A 535 -20.46 5.93 -3.91
N LEU A 536 -21.11 5.53 -5.00
CA LEU A 536 -20.52 5.61 -6.35
C LEU A 536 -20.28 7.08 -6.76
N VAL A 537 -21.24 7.98 -6.51
CA VAL A 537 -21.07 9.42 -6.79
C VAL A 537 -19.91 10.00 -5.98
N ALA A 538 -19.83 9.72 -4.67
CA ALA A 538 -18.75 10.19 -3.83
C ALA A 538 -17.39 9.58 -4.23
N TYR A 539 -17.35 8.29 -4.59
CA TYR A 539 -16.14 7.61 -5.04
C TYR A 539 -15.63 8.16 -6.37
N ASN A 540 -16.52 8.38 -7.35
CA ASN A 540 -16.17 8.97 -8.64
C ASN A 540 -15.67 10.42 -8.48
N PHE A 541 -16.20 11.19 -7.52
CA PHE A 541 -15.67 12.51 -7.16
C PHE A 541 -14.25 12.44 -6.57
N TYR A 542 -13.93 11.40 -5.79
CA TYR A 542 -12.58 11.18 -5.24
C TYR A 542 -11.57 10.61 -6.24
N THR A 543 -12.00 9.88 -7.27
CA THR A 543 -11.10 9.28 -8.28
C THR A 543 -10.90 10.11 -9.54
N SER A 544 -11.77 11.09 -9.80
CA SER A 544 -11.62 12.07 -10.90
C SER A 544 -10.78 13.32 -10.55
N GLN A 545 -10.20 13.35 -9.33
CA GLN A 545 -9.29 14.39 -8.82
C GLN A 545 -7.88 13.83 -8.55
#